data_AF-A0A919W0Z9-F1
#
_entry.id   AF-A0A919W0Z9-F1
#
_cell.length_a   1.000
_cell.length_b   1.000
_cell.length_c   1.000
_cell.angle_alpha   90.00
_cell.angle_beta   90.00
_cell.angle_gamma   90.00
#
_symmetry.space_group_name_H-M   'P 1'
#
loop_
_entity.id
_entity.type
_entity.pdbx_description
1 polymer ?
#
loop_
_entity_poly.entity_id
_entity_poly.type
_entity_poly.pdbx_seq_one_letter_code
_entity_poly.pdbx_strand_id
1 'polypeptide(L)'
;MARRGTHPRITQGDDGYWHAWVVVGKKPNGKLDRRHISRPTENEAIDRVDELLDQKRKGAVVRQGRAPTVQQWMETYLTTIAPSGGRCDPGTIRDYRSICTNWVYPVMGGTRIDQLQPEQLDQVYLQMHQAGRAASTVLKAHRILTRALEIAFRRGVASRNVAKLLDSPESRPVEQTPLDLAEALQVLNAAWALPRNGARWAVGLSLGLRQGEALGLRWSYLDLDRAEMRVWWQLRRRTFDHGCNPSCGRRRGGNCPARRMEIRSGEIPLEGGLLLKEPKGTGKRLVPLPTEVVALLRRHQAGQAIEQVLAGDLYVDHDLVFCQPDGRPIDPAADHKQWKGLCREAGVDEARLHDGRHTAGSMMLALGADISTVQEVLGHSDVRTTRGYVHVASEMARAATQRMGAALFGNQMHGKLHG
;
A
#
# COMPACT_ATOMS: atom_id res chain seq x y z
N MET A 1 -67.92 -8.51 10.83
CA MET A 1 -67.13 -8.67 9.59
C MET A 1 -65.77 -9.27 9.95
N ALA A 2 -65.57 -10.57 9.72
CA ALA A 2 -64.34 -11.29 10.07
C ALA A 2 -63.23 -11.02 9.03
N ARG A 3 -62.05 -10.60 9.50
CA ARG A 3 -60.84 -10.47 8.68
C ARG A 3 -60.39 -11.88 8.26
N ARG A 4 -60.51 -12.23 6.97
CA ARG A 4 -59.91 -13.44 6.41
C ARG A 4 -58.38 -13.34 6.55
N GLY A 5 -57.83 -14.18 7.42
CA GLY A 5 -56.41 -14.24 7.76
C GLY A 5 -55.54 -14.61 6.56
N THR A 6 -54.39 -13.95 6.45
CA THR A 6 -53.40 -14.09 5.40
C THR A 6 -52.42 -15.25 5.68
N HIS A 7 -52.91 -16.35 6.27
CA HIS A 7 -52.08 -17.52 6.53
C HIS A 7 -52.11 -18.48 5.34
N PRO A 8 -50.94 -18.95 4.87
CA PRO A 8 -50.87 -19.98 3.85
C PRO A 8 -51.45 -21.30 4.37
N ARG A 9 -52.10 -22.06 3.49
CA ARG A 9 -52.68 -23.36 3.83
C ARG A 9 -51.58 -24.33 4.26
N ILE A 10 -51.76 -24.93 5.44
CA ILE A 10 -50.90 -25.99 5.98
C ILE A 10 -51.67 -27.31 5.83
N THR A 11 -51.02 -28.36 5.34
CA THR A 11 -51.64 -29.67 5.09
C THR A 11 -50.70 -30.79 5.47
N GLN A 12 -51.23 -31.86 6.07
CA GLN A 12 -50.48 -33.09 6.31
C GLN A 12 -50.36 -33.90 5.00
N GLY A 13 -49.14 -34.33 4.68
CA GLY A 13 -48.84 -35.19 3.53
C GLY A 13 -48.88 -36.68 3.90
N ASP A 14 -48.86 -37.53 2.87
CA ASP A 14 -48.82 -38.99 3.01
C ASP A 14 -47.49 -39.49 3.61
N ASP A 15 -46.48 -38.61 3.70
CA ASP A 15 -45.19 -38.85 4.36
C ASP A 15 -45.23 -38.62 5.89
N GLY A 16 -46.38 -38.22 6.43
CA GLY A 16 -46.58 -37.91 7.84
C GLY A 16 -46.10 -36.51 8.26
N TYR A 17 -45.60 -35.69 7.33
CA TYR A 17 -45.15 -34.32 7.60
C TYR A 17 -46.23 -33.29 7.25
N TRP A 18 -46.16 -32.15 7.92
CA TRP A 18 -46.98 -30.96 7.65
C TRP A 18 -46.27 -30.04 6.68
N HIS A 19 -46.92 -29.75 5.56
CA HIS A 19 -46.39 -28.93 4.48
C HIS A 19 -47.08 -27.58 4.37
N ALA A 20 -46.31 -26.54 4.06
CA ALA A 20 -46.83 -25.22 3.72
C ALA A 20 -45.98 -24.53 2.65
N TRP A 21 -46.62 -23.64 1.89
CA TRP A 21 -45.94 -22.81 0.88
C TRP A 21 -46.11 -21.32 1.20
N VAL A 22 -45.00 -20.65 1.49
CA VAL A 22 -45.00 -19.22 1.86
C VAL A 22 -44.38 -18.39 0.75
N VAL A 23 -45.12 -17.37 0.29
CA VAL A 23 -44.60 -16.36 -0.64
C VAL A 23 -43.85 -15.30 0.15
N VAL A 24 -42.52 -15.37 0.09
CA VAL A 24 -41.63 -14.46 0.84
C VAL A 24 -41.26 -13.20 0.06
N GLY A 25 -41.35 -13.21 -1.28
CA GLY A 25 -41.03 -12.04 -2.11
C GLY A 25 -41.19 -12.26 -3.62
N LYS A 26 -40.48 -11.45 -4.43
CA LYS A 26 -40.33 -11.61 -5.89
C LYS A 26 -38.85 -11.82 -6.24
N LYS A 27 -38.59 -12.75 -7.16
CA LYS A 27 -37.27 -13.01 -7.77
C LYS A 27 -36.92 -11.90 -8.79
N PRO A 28 -35.65 -11.71 -9.16
CA PRO A 28 -35.24 -10.70 -10.16
C PRO A 28 -35.91 -10.85 -11.53
N ASN A 29 -36.33 -12.07 -11.88
CA ASN A 29 -37.09 -12.36 -13.11
C ASN A 29 -38.60 -12.06 -12.98
N GLY A 30 -39.02 -11.34 -11.93
CA GLY A 30 -40.41 -10.99 -11.65
C GLY A 30 -41.28 -12.11 -11.07
N LYS A 31 -40.81 -13.37 -11.04
CA LYS A 31 -41.59 -14.50 -10.49
C LYS A 31 -41.67 -14.45 -8.97
N LEU A 32 -42.76 -14.94 -8.39
CA LEU A 32 -42.91 -15.04 -6.93
C LEU A 32 -41.86 -16.00 -6.33
N ASP A 33 -41.23 -15.60 -5.24
CA ASP A 33 -40.36 -16.48 -4.46
C ASP A 33 -41.18 -17.23 -3.42
N ARG A 34 -41.39 -18.53 -3.69
CA ARG A 34 -42.18 -19.45 -2.87
C ARG A 34 -41.22 -20.39 -2.14
N ARG A 35 -41.32 -20.43 -0.81
CA ARG A 35 -40.58 -21.39 0.02
C ARG A 35 -41.51 -22.51 0.46
N HIS A 36 -41.03 -23.74 0.31
CA HIS A 36 -41.66 -24.93 0.86
C HIS A 36 -41.17 -25.15 2.28
N ILE A 37 -42.08 -25.53 3.16
CA ILE A 37 -41.83 -25.90 4.55
C ILE A 37 -42.34 -27.33 4.71
N SER A 38 -41.57 -28.17 5.39
CA SER A 38 -42.01 -29.47 5.89
C SER A 38 -41.60 -29.62 7.35
N ARG A 39 -42.52 -30.00 8.23
CA ARG A 39 -42.26 -30.24 9.66
C ARG A 39 -43.01 -31.47 10.18
N PRO A 40 -42.48 -32.20 11.17
CA PRO A 40 -43.16 -33.36 11.73
C PRO A 40 -44.51 -33.05 12.38
N THR A 41 -44.68 -31.84 12.94
CA THR A 41 -45.91 -31.44 13.64
C THR A 41 -46.56 -30.20 13.03
N GLU A 42 -47.88 -30.07 13.22
CA GLU A 42 -48.66 -28.92 12.75
C GLU A 42 -48.17 -27.61 13.41
N ASN A 43 -47.91 -27.64 14.72
CA ASN A 43 -47.42 -26.47 15.46
C ASN A 43 -46.04 -26.01 14.96
N GLU A 44 -45.09 -26.92 14.71
CA GLU A 44 -43.80 -26.54 14.14
C GLU A 44 -43.92 -25.95 12.73
N ALA A 45 -44.89 -26.42 11.93
CA ALA A 45 -45.18 -25.84 10.63
C ALA A 45 -45.77 -24.43 10.76
N ILE A 46 -46.68 -24.21 11.73
CA ILE A 46 -47.26 -22.89 12.05
C ILE A 46 -46.17 -21.92 12.49
N ASP A 47 -45.35 -22.28 13.48
CA ASP A 47 -44.27 -21.42 14.01
C ASP A 47 -43.31 -21.01 12.89
N ARG A 48 -42.97 -21.95 12.01
CA ARG A 48 -42.08 -21.68 10.88
C ARG A 48 -42.72 -20.78 9.82
N VAL A 49 -44.03 -20.92 9.58
CA VAL A 49 -44.79 -20.02 8.71
C VAL A 49 -44.80 -18.61 9.29
N ASP A 50 -45.04 -18.45 10.59
CA ASP A 50 -45.05 -17.16 11.26
C ASP A 50 -43.70 -16.47 11.24
N GLU A 51 -42.62 -17.21 11.49
CA GLU A 51 -41.26 -16.68 11.39
C GLU A 51 -40.98 -16.13 9.97
N LEU A 52 -41.43 -16.83 8.92
CA LEU A 52 -41.24 -16.40 7.54
C LEU A 52 -42.13 -15.20 7.16
N LEU A 53 -43.33 -15.10 7.71
CA LEU A 53 -44.20 -13.94 7.54
C LEU A 53 -43.67 -12.72 8.30
N ASP A 54 -43.10 -12.91 9.48
CA ASP A 54 -42.47 -11.84 10.27
C ASP A 54 -41.18 -11.33 9.60
N GLN A 55 -40.34 -12.23 9.06
CA GLN A 55 -39.19 -11.85 8.22
C GLN A 55 -39.62 -11.00 7.01
N LYS A 56 -40.74 -11.33 6.38
CA LYS A 56 -41.32 -10.54 5.29
C LYS A 56 -41.83 -9.18 5.77
N ARG A 57 -42.49 -9.09 6.94
CA ARG A 57 -42.98 -7.82 7.52
C ARG A 57 -41.86 -6.88 7.92
N LYS A 58 -40.76 -7.41 8.47
CA LYS A 58 -39.58 -6.64 8.89
C LYS A 58 -38.74 -6.10 7.73
N GLY A 59 -39.16 -6.29 6.48
CA GLY A 59 -38.44 -5.79 5.31
C GLY A 59 -37.06 -6.43 5.13
N ALA A 60 -36.82 -7.59 5.74
CA ALA A 60 -35.59 -8.33 5.53
C ALA A 60 -35.58 -8.77 4.06
N VAL A 61 -34.78 -8.08 3.25
CA VAL A 61 -34.57 -8.37 1.83
C VAL A 61 -34.35 -9.88 1.69
N VAL A 62 -35.31 -10.54 1.05
CA VAL A 62 -35.25 -11.97 0.77
C VAL A 62 -34.00 -12.20 -0.07
N ARG A 63 -32.99 -12.83 0.55
CA ARG A 63 -31.70 -13.15 -0.09
C ARG A 63 -31.95 -13.89 -1.41
N GLN A 64 -31.46 -13.30 -2.49
CA GLN A 64 -31.25 -13.99 -3.76
C GLN A 64 -30.19 -15.07 -3.55
N GLY A 65 -30.55 -16.34 -3.75
CA GLY A 65 -29.60 -17.46 -3.69
C GLY A 65 -28.96 -17.68 -2.31
N ARG A 66 -28.15 -18.75 -2.19
CA ARG A 66 -27.29 -18.93 -1.02
C ARG A 66 -26.27 -17.78 -1.00
N ALA A 67 -26.04 -17.17 0.17
CA ALA A 67 -25.02 -16.14 0.28
C ALA A 67 -23.65 -16.68 -0.20
N PRO A 68 -22.84 -15.85 -0.88
CA PRO A 68 -21.55 -16.29 -1.38
C PRO A 68 -20.62 -16.70 -0.23
N THR A 69 -19.64 -17.53 -0.55
CA THR A 69 -18.53 -17.79 0.38
C THR A 69 -17.65 -16.55 0.53
N VAL A 70 -16.86 -16.50 1.61
CA VAL A 70 -15.87 -15.43 1.80
C VAL A 70 -14.96 -15.33 0.59
N GLN A 71 -14.47 -16.45 0.06
CA GLN A 71 -13.61 -16.42 -1.12
C GLN A 71 -14.32 -15.81 -2.35
N GLN A 72 -15.54 -16.27 -2.67
CA GLN A 72 -16.29 -15.75 -3.83
C GLN A 72 -16.55 -14.24 -3.72
N TRP A 73 -16.90 -13.78 -2.52
CA TRP A 73 -17.10 -12.36 -2.28
C TRP A 73 -15.79 -11.57 -2.34
N MET A 74 -14.73 -12.07 -1.73
CA MET A 74 -13.42 -11.41 -1.76
C MET A 74 -12.87 -11.35 -3.18
N GLU A 75 -13.10 -12.37 -4.01
CA GLU A 75 -12.79 -12.32 -5.43
C GLU A 75 -13.57 -11.19 -6.13
N THR A 76 -14.88 -11.10 -5.93
CA THR A 76 -15.72 -10.00 -6.44
C THR A 76 -15.23 -8.63 -5.95
N TYR A 77 -14.84 -8.55 -4.67
CA TYR A 77 -14.30 -7.33 -4.08
C TYR A 77 -12.98 -6.93 -4.74
N LEU A 78 -12.05 -7.86 -4.92
CA LEU A 78 -10.71 -7.59 -5.43
C LEU A 78 -10.68 -7.37 -6.95
N THR A 79 -11.61 -7.95 -7.71
CA THR A 79 -11.66 -7.82 -9.18
C THR A 79 -12.56 -6.68 -9.65
N THR A 80 -13.68 -6.43 -8.96
CA THR A 80 -14.69 -5.48 -9.42
C THR A 80 -14.79 -4.26 -8.52
N ILE A 81 -14.88 -4.45 -7.20
CA ILE A 81 -15.28 -3.36 -6.28
C ILE A 81 -14.09 -2.46 -5.91
N ALA A 82 -13.00 -3.04 -5.42
CA ALA A 82 -11.83 -2.31 -4.97
C ALA A 82 -11.11 -1.57 -6.12
N PRO A 83 -11.03 -2.13 -7.34
CA PRO A 83 -10.53 -1.39 -8.51
C PRO A 83 -11.48 -0.30 -9.02
N SER A 84 -12.78 -0.40 -8.71
CA SER A 84 -13.81 0.52 -9.24
C SER A 84 -13.49 1.99 -8.92
N GLY A 85 -13.66 2.85 -9.91
CA GLY A 85 -13.40 4.29 -9.80
C GLY A 85 -11.93 4.67 -9.62
N GLY A 86 -10.99 3.79 -9.96
CA GLY A 86 -9.55 4.08 -9.93
C GLY A 86 -8.98 4.32 -8.51
N ARG A 87 -9.75 3.96 -7.47
CA ARG A 87 -9.42 4.27 -6.07
C ARG A 87 -8.25 3.42 -5.54
N CYS A 88 -8.08 2.21 -6.05
CA CYS A 88 -7.04 1.29 -5.62
C CYS A 88 -6.03 1.00 -6.74
N ASP A 89 -4.74 1.08 -6.42
CA ASP A 89 -3.63 0.78 -7.34
C ASP A 89 -3.50 -0.75 -7.58
N PRO A 90 -3.05 -1.23 -8.76
CA PRO A 90 -2.88 -2.67 -8.99
C PRO A 90 -1.94 -3.34 -8.00
N GLY A 91 -0.88 -2.64 -7.56
CA GLY A 91 0.05 -3.16 -6.56
C GLY A 91 -0.66 -3.43 -5.23
N THR A 92 -1.53 -2.51 -4.80
CA THR A 92 -2.34 -2.68 -3.60
C THR A 92 -3.31 -3.85 -3.72
N ILE A 93 -3.96 -4.01 -4.87
CA ILE A 93 -4.85 -5.17 -5.12
C ILE A 93 -4.07 -6.49 -5.09
N ARG A 94 -2.85 -6.52 -5.64
CA ARG A 94 -1.97 -7.69 -5.58
C ARG A 94 -1.62 -8.04 -4.13
N ASP A 95 -1.26 -7.05 -3.32
CA ASP A 95 -0.97 -7.25 -1.90
C ASP A 95 -2.19 -7.80 -1.16
N TYR A 96 -3.37 -7.24 -1.43
CA TYR A 96 -4.62 -7.71 -0.82
C TYR A 96 -4.91 -9.16 -1.21
N ARG A 97 -4.74 -9.50 -2.50
CA ARG A 97 -4.91 -10.86 -3.00
C ARG A 97 -3.93 -11.83 -2.34
N SER A 98 -2.66 -11.43 -2.21
CA SER A 98 -1.65 -12.24 -1.52
C SER A 98 -2.04 -12.52 -0.07
N ILE A 99 -2.51 -11.51 0.67
CA ILE A 99 -3.00 -11.70 2.04
C ILE A 99 -4.20 -12.65 2.06
N CYS A 100 -5.15 -12.47 1.14
CA CYS A 100 -6.35 -13.29 1.09
C CYS A 100 -6.03 -14.75 0.76
N THR A 101 -5.24 -15.00 -0.28
CA THR A 101 -4.87 -16.35 -0.71
C THR A 101 -4.04 -17.09 0.32
N ASN A 102 -3.10 -16.42 0.99
CA ASN A 102 -2.17 -17.10 1.90
C ASN A 102 -2.72 -17.25 3.33
N TRP A 103 -3.62 -16.37 3.78
CA TRP A 103 -4.05 -16.34 5.19
C TRP A 103 -5.56 -16.45 5.37
N VAL A 104 -6.35 -15.75 4.54
CA VAL A 104 -7.81 -15.69 4.72
C VAL A 104 -8.50 -16.94 4.18
N TYR A 105 -8.21 -17.31 2.94
CA TYR A 105 -8.89 -18.41 2.25
C TYR A 105 -8.65 -19.78 2.90
N PRO A 106 -7.43 -20.11 3.37
CA PRO A 106 -7.20 -21.38 4.05
C PRO A 106 -8.07 -21.59 5.30
N VAL A 107 -8.40 -20.52 6.03
CA VAL A 107 -9.17 -20.61 7.28
C VAL A 107 -10.67 -20.49 7.05
N MET A 108 -11.09 -19.50 6.25
CA MET A 108 -12.51 -19.13 6.14
C MET A 108 -13.01 -18.94 4.72
N GLY A 109 -12.20 -19.26 3.70
CA GLY A 109 -12.55 -19.06 2.28
C GLY A 109 -13.81 -19.81 1.86
N GLY A 110 -14.02 -21.02 2.38
CA GLY A 110 -15.19 -21.86 2.12
C GLY A 110 -16.43 -21.49 2.93
N THR A 111 -16.30 -20.67 3.98
CA THR A 111 -17.43 -20.30 4.84
C THR A 111 -18.33 -19.31 4.12
N ARG A 112 -19.65 -19.49 4.25
CA ARG A 112 -20.61 -18.51 3.75
C ARG A 112 -20.55 -17.23 4.57
N ILE A 113 -20.60 -16.08 3.90
CA ILE A 113 -20.52 -14.78 4.58
C ILE A 113 -21.60 -14.59 5.64
N ASP A 114 -22.79 -15.18 5.43
CA ASP A 114 -23.88 -15.08 6.38
C ASP A 114 -23.77 -16.03 7.59
N GLN A 115 -22.81 -16.95 7.56
CA GLN A 115 -22.49 -17.88 8.64
C GLN A 115 -21.10 -17.61 9.24
N LEU A 116 -20.41 -16.58 8.74
CA LEU A 116 -19.08 -16.22 9.20
C LEU A 116 -19.15 -15.80 10.68
N GLN A 117 -18.25 -16.34 11.49
CA GLN A 117 -18.15 -16.01 12.91
C GLN A 117 -16.84 -15.29 13.24
N PRO A 118 -16.81 -14.45 14.31
CA PRO A 118 -15.61 -13.72 14.72
C PRO A 118 -14.40 -14.63 14.98
N GLU A 119 -14.62 -15.82 15.55
CA GLU A 119 -13.55 -16.75 15.94
C GLU A 119 -12.70 -17.21 14.73
N GLN A 120 -13.29 -17.20 13.53
CA GLN A 120 -12.57 -17.55 12.31
C GLN A 120 -11.59 -16.44 11.89
N LEU A 121 -11.89 -15.18 12.21
CA LEU A 121 -10.97 -14.07 11.97
C LEU A 121 -9.83 -14.09 13.00
N ASP A 122 -10.13 -14.42 14.27
CA ASP A 122 -9.10 -14.62 15.29
C ASP A 122 -8.13 -15.74 14.89
N GLN A 123 -8.64 -16.84 14.33
CA GLN A 123 -7.81 -17.92 13.79
C GLN A 123 -6.89 -17.44 12.66
N VAL A 124 -7.36 -16.57 11.76
CA VAL A 124 -6.52 -15.96 10.72
C VAL A 124 -5.39 -15.15 11.36
N TYR A 125 -5.71 -14.31 12.35
CA TYR A 125 -4.70 -13.48 13.02
C TYR A 125 -3.68 -14.33 13.79
N LEU A 126 -4.15 -15.35 14.50
CA LEU A 126 -3.31 -16.30 15.21
C LEU A 126 -2.34 -17.02 14.28
N GLN A 127 -2.79 -17.52 13.13
CA GLN A 127 -1.90 -18.15 12.14
C GLN A 127 -0.87 -17.18 11.58
N MET A 128 -1.25 -15.92 11.33
CA MET A 128 -0.30 -14.90 10.88
C MET A 128 0.77 -14.63 11.94
N HIS A 129 0.38 -14.54 13.22
CA HIS A 129 1.31 -14.36 14.33
C HIS A 129 2.24 -15.56 14.52
N GLN A 130 1.69 -16.78 14.49
CA GLN A 130 2.47 -18.03 14.59
C GLN A 130 3.48 -18.18 13.45
N ALA A 131 3.15 -17.66 12.26
CA ALA A 131 4.07 -17.61 11.13
C ALA A 131 5.05 -16.41 11.18
N GLY A 132 5.14 -15.70 12.31
CA GLY A 132 6.08 -14.60 12.52
C GLY A 132 5.77 -13.33 11.71
N ARG A 133 4.53 -13.12 11.27
CA ARG A 133 4.17 -11.89 10.55
C ARG A 133 4.14 -10.70 11.49
N ALA A 134 4.65 -9.56 11.02
CA ALA A 134 4.61 -8.31 11.76
C ALA A 134 3.17 -7.87 12.05
N ALA A 135 2.93 -7.27 13.21
CA ALA A 135 1.60 -6.80 13.64
C ALA A 135 0.96 -5.83 12.62
N SER A 136 1.75 -4.99 11.96
CA SER A 136 1.30 -4.11 10.88
C SER A 136 0.72 -4.86 9.68
N THR A 137 1.19 -6.09 9.42
CA THR A 137 0.67 -6.97 8.36
C THR A 137 -0.66 -7.61 8.77
N VAL A 138 -0.79 -8.02 10.04
CA VAL A 138 -2.05 -8.52 10.61
C VAL A 138 -3.12 -7.42 10.60
N LEU A 139 -2.76 -6.22 11.04
CA LEU A 139 -3.61 -5.03 10.97
C LEU A 139 -4.04 -4.71 9.53
N LYS A 140 -3.15 -4.89 8.55
CA LYS A 140 -3.50 -4.75 7.13
C LYS A 140 -4.56 -5.77 6.71
N ALA A 141 -4.43 -7.03 7.11
CA ALA A 141 -5.45 -8.05 6.86
C ALA A 141 -6.80 -7.69 7.49
N HIS A 142 -6.80 -7.25 8.76
CA HIS A 142 -8.01 -6.78 9.45
C HIS A 142 -8.68 -5.61 8.71
N ARG A 143 -7.92 -4.62 8.24
CA ARG A 143 -8.46 -3.48 7.47
C ARG A 143 -9.08 -3.89 6.14
N ILE A 144 -8.46 -4.83 5.43
CA ILE A 144 -8.99 -5.38 4.16
C ILE A 144 -10.34 -6.06 4.41
N LEU A 145 -10.39 -6.96 5.39
CA LEU A 145 -11.59 -7.72 5.75
C LEU A 145 -12.70 -6.79 6.23
N THR A 146 -12.39 -5.86 7.14
CA THR A 146 -13.34 -4.87 7.65
C THR A 146 -13.97 -4.08 6.51
N ARG A 147 -13.16 -3.62 5.54
CA ARG A 147 -13.68 -2.85 4.41
C ARG A 147 -14.54 -3.70 3.48
N ALA A 148 -14.12 -4.92 3.16
CA ALA A 148 -14.84 -5.80 2.26
C ALA A 148 -16.18 -6.26 2.87
N LEU A 149 -16.20 -6.61 4.15
CA LEU A 149 -17.41 -6.99 4.89
C LEU A 149 -18.35 -5.82 5.13
N GLU A 150 -17.82 -4.60 5.29
CA GLU A 150 -18.66 -3.39 5.36
C GLU A 150 -19.44 -3.17 4.07
N ILE A 151 -18.80 -3.42 2.92
CA ILE A 151 -19.48 -3.32 1.63
C ILE A 151 -20.47 -4.47 1.46
N ALA A 152 -20.14 -5.68 1.92
CA ALA A 152 -21.04 -6.83 1.90
C ALA A 152 -22.32 -6.54 2.70
N PHE A 153 -22.16 -5.99 3.91
CA PHE A 153 -23.25 -5.61 4.79
C PHE A 153 -24.13 -4.52 4.15
N ARG A 154 -23.53 -3.42 3.66
CA ARG A 154 -24.28 -2.33 3.01
C ARG A 154 -25.01 -2.77 1.74
N ARG A 155 -24.56 -3.83 1.06
CA ARG A 155 -25.21 -4.41 -0.12
C ARG A 155 -26.19 -5.55 0.21
N GLY A 156 -26.43 -5.84 1.49
CA GLY A 156 -27.32 -6.93 1.93
C GLY A 156 -26.78 -8.34 1.69
N VAL A 157 -25.50 -8.48 1.32
CA VAL A 157 -24.82 -9.77 1.11
C VAL A 157 -24.51 -10.41 2.46
N ALA A 158 -24.03 -9.61 3.42
CA ALA A 158 -23.80 -10.01 4.80
C ALA A 158 -24.91 -9.48 5.71
N SER A 159 -25.26 -10.22 6.77
CA SER A 159 -26.18 -9.75 7.81
C SER A 159 -25.53 -8.77 8.79
N ARG A 160 -24.21 -8.85 8.96
CA ARG A 160 -23.41 -7.97 9.82
C ARG A 160 -21.95 -7.93 9.35
N ASN A 161 -21.18 -6.95 9.82
CA ASN A 161 -19.75 -6.91 9.63
C ASN A 161 -19.05 -7.56 10.84
N VAL A 162 -18.67 -8.83 10.72
CA VAL A 162 -18.05 -9.57 11.84
C VAL A 162 -16.69 -9.03 12.25
N ALA A 163 -15.95 -8.39 11.34
CA ALA A 163 -14.63 -7.85 11.67
C ALA A 163 -14.71 -6.67 12.64
N LYS A 164 -15.83 -5.94 12.65
CA LYS A 164 -16.08 -4.85 13.62
C LYS A 164 -16.46 -5.34 15.02
N LEU A 165 -16.67 -6.65 15.20
CA LEU A 165 -16.92 -7.26 16.50
C LEU A 165 -15.63 -7.63 17.23
N LEU A 166 -14.50 -7.56 16.52
CA LEU A 166 -13.17 -7.85 17.06
C LEU A 166 -12.44 -6.55 17.32
N ASP A 167 -11.59 -6.58 18.35
CA ASP A 167 -10.62 -5.51 18.55
C ASP A 167 -9.63 -5.49 17.39
N SER A 168 -9.33 -4.28 16.92
CA SER A 168 -8.35 -4.11 15.85
C SER A 168 -6.97 -4.53 16.37
N PRO A 169 -6.20 -5.35 15.64
CA PRO A 169 -4.85 -5.70 16.03
C PRO A 169 -3.98 -4.44 16.23
N GLU A 170 -3.34 -4.33 17.39
CA GLU A 170 -2.44 -3.21 17.64
C GLU A 170 -1.13 -3.39 16.88
N SER A 171 -0.71 -2.34 16.19
CA SER A 171 0.62 -2.25 15.61
C SER A 171 1.34 -1.10 16.28
N ARG A 172 2.32 -1.40 17.13
CA ARG A 172 3.25 -0.36 17.60
C ARG A 172 4.06 0.15 16.41
N PRO A 173 4.24 1.46 16.25
CA PRO A 173 5.21 1.99 15.30
C PRO A 173 6.58 1.40 15.64
N VAL A 174 7.26 0.83 14.65
CA VAL A 174 8.68 0.52 14.82
C VAL A 174 9.40 1.86 14.81
N GLU A 175 10.08 2.18 15.90
CA GLU A 175 10.92 3.37 16.00
C GLU A 175 12.02 3.25 14.93
N GLN A 176 12.06 4.23 14.02
CA GLN A 176 13.04 4.25 12.94
C GLN A 176 14.19 5.11 13.42
N THR A 177 15.40 4.55 13.50
CA THR A 177 16.61 5.32 13.76
C THR A 177 17.05 5.94 12.43
N PRO A 178 16.90 7.26 12.25
CA PRO A 178 17.40 7.91 11.05
C PRO A 178 18.92 7.91 11.05
N LEU A 179 19.52 8.02 9.87
CA LEU A 179 20.96 8.30 9.76
C LEU A 179 21.25 9.60 10.49
N ASP A 180 22.26 9.60 11.35
CA ASP A 180 22.81 10.84 11.86
C ASP A 180 23.58 11.60 10.76
N LEU A 181 23.98 12.83 11.05
CA LEU A 181 24.71 13.64 10.07
C LEU A 181 26.06 13.04 9.68
N ALA A 182 26.78 12.43 10.62
CA ALA A 182 28.09 11.85 10.36
C ALA A 182 27.96 10.62 9.44
N GLU A 183 27.00 9.73 9.72
CA GLU A 183 26.68 8.56 8.90
C GLU A 183 26.22 8.98 7.50
N ALA A 184 25.34 9.98 7.40
CA ALA A 184 24.89 10.51 6.12
C ALA A 184 26.07 11.04 5.28
N LEU A 185 27.02 11.75 5.89
CA LEU A 185 28.23 12.24 5.22
C LEU A 185 29.17 11.09 4.82
N GLN A 186 29.33 10.06 5.64
CA GLN A 186 30.12 8.87 5.29
C GLN A 186 29.55 8.16 4.06
N VAL A 187 28.23 7.98 4.02
CA VAL A 187 27.55 7.37 2.86
C VAL A 187 27.68 8.25 1.62
N LEU A 188 27.60 9.58 1.75
CA LEU A 188 27.82 10.51 0.63
C LEU A 188 29.25 10.45 0.10
N ASN A 189 30.25 10.35 0.98
CA ASN A 189 31.65 10.18 0.57
C ASN A 189 31.85 8.90 -0.24
N ALA A 190 31.30 7.76 0.23
CA ALA A 190 31.32 6.51 -0.53
C ALA A 190 30.58 6.64 -1.87
N ALA A 191 29.44 7.35 -1.89
CA ALA A 191 28.69 7.60 -3.11
C ALA A 191 29.44 8.44 -4.14
N TRP A 192 30.31 9.37 -3.72
CA TRP A 192 31.15 10.17 -4.61
C TRP A 192 32.26 9.37 -5.28
N ALA A 193 32.70 8.26 -4.67
CA ALA A 193 33.67 7.34 -5.28
C ALA A 193 33.05 6.45 -6.37
N LEU A 194 31.71 6.42 -6.49
CA LEU A 194 31.06 5.63 -7.52
C LEU A 194 31.38 6.16 -8.92
N PRO A 195 31.67 5.28 -9.90
CA PRO A 195 31.96 5.69 -11.27
C PRO A 195 30.76 6.35 -11.95
N ARG A 196 29.54 6.04 -11.50
CA ARG A 196 28.29 6.51 -12.08
C ARG A 196 27.21 6.68 -11.02
N ASN A 197 26.25 7.55 -11.32
CA ASN A 197 25.04 7.75 -10.51
C ASN A 197 25.33 8.11 -9.03
N GLY A 198 26.52 8.64 -8.69
CA GLY A 198 26.80 9.10 -7.32
C GLY A 198 25.83 10.21 -6.88
N ALA A 199 25.46 11.10 -7.80
CA ALA A 199 24.49 12.18 -7.58
C ALA A 199 23.09 11.67 -7.14
N ARG A 200 22.72 10.42 -7.46
CA ARG A 200 21.47 9.78 -7.04
C ARG A 200 21.31 9.76 -5.53
N TRP A 201 22.40 9.53 -4.81
CA TRP A 201 22.42 9.41 -3.35
C TRP A 201 22.41 10.78 -2.70
N ALA A 202 23.17 11.74 -3.24
CA ALA A 202 23.14 13.13 -2.81
C ALA A 202 21.74 13.73 -2.90
N VAL A 203 21.06 13.56 -4.04
CA VAL A 203 19.68 14.02 -4.23
C VAL A 203 18.71 13.34 -3.25
N GLY A 204 18.85 12.02 -3.04
CA GLY A 204 17.98 11.28 -2.13
C GLY A 204 18.14 11.70 -0.66
N LEU A 205 19.38 11.88 -0.20
CA LEU A 205 19.71 12.21 1.19
C LEU A 205 19.49 13.69 1.52
N SER A 206 19.73 14.60 0.58
CA SER A 206 19.55 16.05 0.82
C SER A 206 18.11 16.51 0.64
N LEU A 207 17.38 15.95 -0.34
CA LEU A 207 16.02 16.41 -0.70
C LEU A 207 14.91 15.45 -0.25
N GLY A 208 15.28 14.32 0.38
CA GLY A 208 14.34 13.34 0.92
C GLY A 208 13.41 12.71 -0.12
N LEU A 209 13.87 12.57 -1.37
CA LEU A 209 13.11 11.91 -2.43
C LEU A 209 12.91 10.44 -2.10
N ARG A 210 11.69 9.93 -2.31
CA ARG A 210 11.45 8.48 -2.24
C ARG A 210 12.23 7.78 -3.36
N GLN A 211 12.66 6.54 -3.15
CA GLN A 211 13.39 5.76 -4.16
C GLN A 211 12.76 5.85 -5.56
N GLY A 212 11.44 5.61 -5.65
CA GLY A 212 10.73 5.70 -6.93
C GLY A 212 10.71 7.12 -7.51
N GLU A 213 10.65 8.17 -6.68
CA GLU A 213 10.72 9.56 -7.15
C GLU A 213 12.09 9.87 -7.72
N ALA A 214 13.16 9.50 -7.02
CA ALA A 214 14.54 9.71 -7.47
C ALA A 214 14.81 8.96 -8.79
N LEU A 215 14.45 7.67 -8.87
CA LEU A 215 14.59 6.87 -10.09
C LEU A 215 13.63 7.28 -11.21
N GLY A 216 12.59 8.06 -10.88
CA GLY A 216 11.64 8.61 -11.85
C GLY A 216 11.97 10.04 -12.27
N LEU A 217 13.04 10.64 -11.76
CA LEU A 217 13.43 12.00 -12.14
C LEU A 217 13.77 12.07 -13.63
N ARG A 218 13.36 13.18 -14.24
CA ARG A 218 13.50 13.40 -15.67
C ARG A 218 14.14 14.74 -15.98
N TRP A 219 15.06 14.80 -16.94
CA TRP A 219 15.78 16.04 -17.27
C TRP A 219 14.85 17.18 -17.66
N SER A 220 13.80 16.87 -18.42
CA SER A 220 12.75 17.84 -18.80
C SER A 220 12.00 18.48 -17.61
N TYR A 221 12.22 18.00 -16.39
CA TYR A 221 11.60 18.49 -15.15
C TYR A 221 12.60 19.13 -14.19
N LEU A 222 13.85 19.34 -14.62
CA LEU A 222 14.90 20.03 -13.88
C LEU A 222 15.26 21.32 -14.62
N ASP A 223 15.21 22.43 -13.90
CA ASP A 223 15.75 23.72 -14.35
C ASP A 223 16.99 24.03 -13.50
N LEU A 224 18.15 23.68 -14.04
CA LEU A 224 19.43 23.83 -13.34
C LEU A 224 19.94 25.28 -13.33
N ASP A 225 19.36 26.17 -14.14
CA ASP A 225 19.69 27.61 -14.13
C ASP A 225 18.90 28.32 -13.05
N ARG A 226 17.63 27.95 -12.86
CA ARG A 226 16.77 28.43 -11.77
C ARG A 226 16.92 27.66 -10.46
N ALA A 227 17.73 26.59 -10.46
CA ALA A 227 17.90 25.70 -9.32
C ALA A 227 16.56 25.13 -8.82
N GLU A 228 15.73 24.63 -9.74
CA GLU A 228 14.39 24.12 -9.45
C GLU A 228 14.19 22.70 -10.01
N MET A 229 13.52 21.83 -9.25
CA MET A 229 13.18 20.47 -9.67
C MET A 229 11.70 20.17 -9.45
N ARG A 230 11.04 19.63 -10.48
CA ARG A 230 9.65 19.17 -10.41
C ARG A 230 9.59 17.67 -10.18
N VAL A 231 9.19 17.26 -8.97
CA VAL A 231 9.08 15.84 -8.60
C VAL A 231 7.70 15.32 -8.97
N TRP A 232 7.50 15.00 -10.25
CA TRP A 232 6.18 14.64 -10.80
C TRP A 232 6.07 13.18 -11.26
N TRP A 233 7.16 12.41 -11.20
CA TRP A 233 7.18 11.05 -11.70
C TRP A 233 7.77 10.11 -10.65
N GLN A 234 7.22 8.90 -10.61
CA GLN A 234 7.75 7.81 -9.80
C GLN A 234 7.98 6.58 -10.68
N LEU A 235 9.19 6.05 -10.67
CA LEU A 235 9.47 4.73 -11.23
C LEU A 235 8.82 3.66 -10.35
N ARG A 236 8.09 2.75 -10.99
CA ARG A 236 7.44 1.61 -10.36
C ARG A 236 7.61 0.36 -11.21
N ARG A 237 7.58 -0.79 -10.57
CA ARG A 237 7.54 -2.09 -11.22
C ARG A 237 6.12 -2.65 -11.23
N ARG A 238 5.66 -3.09 -12.40
CA ARG A 238 4.42 -3.82 -12.59
C ARG A 238 4.74 -5.22 -13.12
N THR A 239 4.13 -6.22 -12.49
CA THR A 239 4.25 -7.59 -12.97
C THR A 239 3.42 -7.74 -14.24
N PHE A 240 3.91 -8.55 -15.17
CA PHE A 240 3.11 -8.95 -16.30
C PHE A 240 2.10 -10.03 -15.91
N ASP A 241 0.93 -9.95 -16.54
CA ASP A 241 -0.13 -10.94 -16.49
C ASP A 241 -0.07 -11.85 -17.73
N HIS A 242 -0.72 -13.00 -17.63
CA HIS A 242 -0.92 -13.86 -18.79
C HIS A 242 -1.87 -13.19 -19.79
N GLY A 243 -1.47 -13.09 -21.06
CA GLY A 243 -2.37 -12.72 -22.14
C GLY A 243 -2.75 -13.86 -23.07
N CYS A 244 -2.21 -15.05 -22.85
CA CYS A 244 -2.56 -16.25 -23.60
C CYS A 244 -3.95 -16.78 -23.21
N ASN A 245 -4.69 -17.25 -24.20
CA ASN A 245 -5.87 -18.10 -24.00
C ASN A 245 -5.88 -19.18 -25.10
N PRO A 246 -5.86 -20.49 -24.78
CA PRO A 246 -5.78 -21.11 -23.44
C PRO A 246 -4.41 -20.90 -22.76
N SER A 247 -4.25 -21.43 -21.54
CA SER A 247 -3.03 -21.24 -20.72
C SER A 247 -1.76 -21.73 -21.42
N CYS A 248 -0.70 -20.91 -21.42
CA CYS A 248 0.59 -21.23 -22.03
C CYS A 248 1.50 -22.15 -21.19
N GLY A 249 1.00 -22.75 -20.10
CA GLY A 249 1.76 -23.64 -19.21
C GLY A 249 2.85 -22.97 -18.35
N ARG A 250 3.09 -21.67 -18.51
CA ARG A 250 4.06 -20.93 -17.68
C ARG A 250 3.44 -20.57 -16.33
N ARG A 251 4.22 -20.65 -15.25
CA ARG A 251 3.76 -20.33 -13.89
C ARG A 251 3.54 -18.83 -13.64
N ARG A 252 4.30 -17.97 -14.31
CA ARG A 252 4.28 -16.51 -14.09
C ARG A 252 3.99 -15.79 -15.40
N GLY A 253 3.16 -14.74 -15.33
CA GLY A 253 2.82 -13.92 -16.50
C GLY A 253 4.03 -13.24 -17.14
N GLY A 254 5.07 -12.93 -16.36
CA GLY A 254 6.36 -12.42 -16.89
C GLY A 254 7.04 -13.33 -17.92
N ASN A 255 6.77 -14.64 -17.84
CA ASN A 255 7.33 -15.65 -18.73
C ASN A 255 6.35 -16.06 -19.83
N CYS A 256 5.15 -15.45 -19.87
CA CYS A 256 4.17 -15.71 -20.91
C CYS A 256 4.65 -15.11 -22.24
N PRO A 257 4.60 -15.83 -23.37
CA PRO A 257 4.95 -15.25 -24.68
C PRO A 257 3.96 -14.15 -25.08
N ALA A 258 2.68 -14.30 -24.72
CA ALA A 258 1.64 -13.29 -24.87
C ALA A 258 1.47 -12.45 -23.60
N ARG A 259 2.55 -12.16 -22.86
CA ARG A 259 2.47 -11.40 -21.60
C ARG A 259 1.86 -10.03 -21.84
N ARG A 260 1.00 -9.60 -20.92
CA ARG A 260 0.37 -8.27 -20.96
C ARG A 260 0.67 -7.51 -19.69
N MET A 261 0.78 -6.20 -19.79
CA MET A 261 0.92 -5.30 -18.66
C MET A 261 -0.16 -4.23 -18.79
N GLU A 262 -1.09 -4.19 -17.84
CA GLU A 262 -2.12 -3.14 -17.79
C GLU A 262 -1.44 -1.79 -17.53
N ILE A 263 -1.63 -0.85 -18.45
CA ILE A 263 -1.19 0.54 -18.33
C ILE A 263 -2.41 1.40 -18.08
N ARG A 264 -2.35 2.25 -17.05
CA ARG A 264 -3.44 3.16 -16.69
C ARG A 264 -3.15 4.57 -17.18
N SER A 265 -4.17 5.42 -17.16
CA SER A 265 -3.99 6.86 -17.41
C SER A 265 -2.98 7.45 -16.43
N GLY A 266 -2.05 8.27 -16.94
CA GLY A 266 -0.93 8.86 -16.18
C GLY A 266 0.25 7.90 -15.93
N GLU A 267 0.32 6.80 -16.67
CA GLU A 267 1.44 5.85 -16.63
C GLU A 267 2.13 5.75 -17.99
N ILE A 268 3.47 5.75 -17.98
CA ILE A 268 4.30 5.60 -19.17
C ILE A 268 5.07 4.28 -19.03
N PRO A 269 4.80 3.26 -19.85
CA PRO A 269 5.56 2.01 -19.80
C PRO A 269 7.00 2.25 -20.24
N LEU A 270 7.92 1.66 -19.49
CA LEU A 270 9.33 1.55 -19.85
C LEU A 270 9.66 0.06 -20.03
N GLU A 271 10.95 -0.26 -19.96
CA GLU A 271 11.44 -1.62 -20.14
C GLU A 271 11.26 -2.55 -18.94
N GLY A 272 11.23 -3.86 -19.23
CA GLY A 272 11.32 -4.89 -18.20
C GLY A 272 10.17 -4.91 -17.19
N GLY A 273 9.02 -4.29 -17.52
CA GLY A 273 7.88 -4.15 -16.60
C GLY A 273 8.02 -2.96 -15.65
N LEU A 274 8.95 -2.05 -15.91
CA LEU A 274 9.04 -0.76 -15.25
C LEU A 274 8.11 0.23 -15.96
N LEU A 275 7.60 1.19 -15.21
CA LEU A 275 6.79 2.29 -15.72
C LEU A 275 7.01 3.53 -14.88
N LEU A 276 6.86 4.70 -15.49
CA LEU A 276 6.72 5.95 -14.78
C LEU A 276 5.25 6.17 -14.46
N LYS A 277 4.99 6.68 -13.26
CA LYS A 277 3.65 6.99 -12.80
C LYS A 277 3.62 8.36 -12.16
N GLU A 278 2.64 9.16 -12.53
CA GLU A 278 2.38 10.43 -11.87
C GLU A 278 1.78 10.20 -10.47
N PRO A 279 2.23 10.95 -9.44
CA PRO A 279 1.61 10.89 -8.13
C PRO A 279 0.18 11.43 -8.18
N LYS A 280 -0.72 10.83 -7.40
CA LYS A 280 -2.12 11.27 -7.31
C LYS A 280 -2.23 12.52 -6.43
N GLY A 281 -3.04 13.51 -6.86
CA GLY A 281 -3.38 14.68 -6.05
C GLY A 281 -2.19 15.61 -5.77
N THR A 282 -2.01 16.02 -4.51
CA THR A 282 -0.98 16.97 -4.04
C THR A 282 0.45 16.42 -4.04
N GLY A 283 0.70 15.26 -4.64
CA GLY A 283 2.03 14.65 -4.67
C GLY A 283 2.99 15.28 -5.70
N LYS A 284 2.48 16.10 -6.63
CA LYS A 284 3.32 16.91 -7.53
C LYS A 284 3.82 18.14 -6.78
N ARG A 285 5.14 18.31 -6.73
CA ARG A 285 5.77 19.43 -6.01
C ARG A 285 6.95 20.01 -6.78
N LEU A 286 7.22 21.28 -6.49
CA LEU A 286 8.45 21.98 -6.86
C LEU A 286 9.40 21.89 -5.67
N VAL A 287 10.66 21.55 -5.91
CA VAL A 287 11.70 21.44 -4.88
C VAL A 287 12.86 22.34 -5.31
N PRO A 288 13.21 23.37 -4.53
CA PRO A 288 14.42 24.15 -4.78
C PRO A 288 15.65 23.27 -4.59
N LEU A 289 16.66 23.46 -5.44
CA LEU A 289 17.90 22.71 -5.44
C LEU A 289 19.01 23.53 -4.75
N PRO A 290 19.71 22.96 -3.76
CA PRO A 290 20.96 23.54 -3.26
C PRO A 290 21.98 23.69 -4.39
N THR A 291 22.82 24.73 -4.31
CA THR A 291 23.83 25.03 -5.33
C THR A 291 24.79 23.86 -5.56
N GLU A 292 25.14 23.15 -4.50
CA GLU A 292 25.98 21.95 -4.55
C GLU A 292 25.30 20.81 -5.33
N VAL A 293 23.99 20.63 -5.15
CA VAL A 293 23.21 19.64 -5.88
C VAL A 293 23.10 20.01 -7.36
N VAL A 294 22.94 21.29 -7.68
CA VAL A 294 22.97 21.77 -9.08
C VAL A 294 24.31 21.46 -9.74
N ALA A 295 25.43 21.75 -9.06
CA ALA A 295 26.76 21.45 -9.59
C ALA A 295 26.97 19.94 -9.82
N LEU A 296 26.50 19.11 -8.89
CA LEU A 296 26.53 17.65 -9.02
C LEU A 296 25.68 17.16 -10.20
N LEU A 297 24.48 17.70 -10.38
CA LEU A 297 23.59 17.35 -11.50
C LEU A 297 24.17 17.77 -12.85
N ARG A 298 24.83 18.93 -12.96
CA ARG A 298 25.52 19.35 -14.19
C ARG A 298 26.66 18.39 -14.54
N ARG A 299 27.47 17.98 -13.57
CA ARG A 299 28.53 16.98 -13.78
C ARG A 299 27.96 15.64 -14.23
N HIS A 300 26.86 15.21 -13.59
CA HIS A 300 26.15 14.00 -13.95
C HIS A 300 25.59 14.05 -15.37
N GLN A 301 24.98 15.17 -15.77
CA GLN A 301 24.47 15.40 -17.13
C GLN A 301 25.58 15.30 -18.18
N ALA A 302 26.75 15.90 -17.91
CA ALA A 302 27.91 15.82 -18.81
C ALA A 302 28.44 14.38 -18.94
N GLY A 303 28.52 13.64 -17.83
CA GLY A 303 28.91 12.22 -17.85
C GLY A 303 27.92 11.36 -18.65
N GLN A 304 26.63 11.57 -18.46
CA GLN A 304 25.58 10.86 -19.20
C GLN A 304 25.62 11.18 -20.71
N ALA A 305 25.93 12.41 -21.09
CA ALA A 305 26.09 12.77 -22.50
C ALA A 305 27.25 11.99 -23.17
N ILE A 306 28.36 11.77 -22.44
CA ILE A 306 29.46 10.92 -22.93
C ILE A 306 28.98 9.47 -23.10
N GLU A 307 28.23 8.96 -22.12
CA GLU A 307 27.69 7.59 -22.17
C GLU A 307 26.71 7.39 -23.34
N GLN A 308 25.88 8.39 -23.61
CA GLN A 308 24.98 8.40 -24.76
C GLN A 308 25.74 8.31 -26.08
N VAL A 309 26.83 9.08 -26.23
CA VAL A 309 27.69 9.01 -27.42
C VAL A 309 28.36 7.64 -27.54
N LEU A 310 28.88 7.09 -26.44
CA LEU A 310 29.56 5.78 -26.43
C LEU A 310 28.60 4.61 -26.72
N ALA A 311 27.35 4.70 -26.25
CA ALA A 311 26.34 3.67 -26.46
C ALA A 311 25.76 3.70 -27.89
N GLY A 312 25.79 4.86 -28.57
CA GLY A 312 25.30 5.01 -29.94
C GLY A 312 23.86 4.49 -30.10
N ASP A 313 23.64 3.64 -31.09
CA ASP A 313 22.31 3.07 -31.40
C ASP A 313 21.73 2.18 -30.28
N LEU A 314 22.55 1.76 -29.31
CA LEU A 314 22.08 1.00 -28.16
C LEU A 314 21.43 1.89 -27.09
N TYR A 315 21.65 3.21 -27.13
CA TYR A 315 21.09 4.14 -26.16
C TYR A 315 19.59 4.36 -26.37
N VAL A 316 18.80 4.08 -25.35
CA VAL A 316 17.35 4.30 -25.33
C VAL A 316 17.06 5.48 -24.40
N ASP A 317 16.78 6.64 -25.00
CA ASP A 317 16.51 7.84 -24.22
C ASP A 317 15.08 7.83 -23.65
N HIS A 318 14.99 7.73 -22.33
CA HIS A 318 13.75 7.86 -21.57
C HIS A 318 13.67 9.18 -20.81
N ASP A 319 14.55 10.14 -21.11
CA ASP A 319 14.67 11.43 -20.44
C ASP A 319 14.92 11.27 -18.93
N LEU A 320 15.51 10.14 -18.51
CA LEU A 320 15.79 9.83 -17.10
C LEU A 320 17.10 10.47 -16.63
N VAL A 321 17.06 11.09 -15.44
CA VAL A 321 18.26 11.62 -14.78
C VAL A 321 19.18 10.47 -14.35
N PHE A 322 18.64 9.43 -13.72
CA PHE A 322 19.41 8.27 -13.28
C PHE A 322 19.03 7.02 -14.08
N CYS A 323 19.93 6.58 -14.95
CA CYS A 323 19.72 5.45 -15.84
C CYS A 323 20.95 4.54 -15.91
N GLN A 324 20.80 3.46 -16.66
CA GLN A 324 21.89 2.56 -17.06
C GLN A 324 22.74 3.19 -18.19
N PRO A 325 23.91 2.60 -18.54
CA PRO A 325 24.75 3.10 -19.63
C PRO A 325 24.08 3.26 -20.99
N ASP A 326 23.06 2.45 -21.24
CA ASP A 326 22.26 2.43 -22.44
C ASP A 326 20.97 3.25 -22.32
N GLY A 327 20.87 4.15 -21.32
CA GLY A 327 19.68 4.99 -21.12
C GLY A 327 18.48 4.29 -20.47
N ARG A 328 18.52 2.95 -20.34
CA ARG A 328 17.42 2.17 -19.75
C ARG A 328 17.27 2.44 -18.26
N PRO A 329 16.06 2.29 -17.69
CA PRO A 329 15.82 2.56 -16.27
C PRO A 329 16.61 1.61 -15.35
N ILE A 330 17.03 2.12 -14.19
CA ILE A 330 17.63 1.31 -13.13
C ILE A 330 16.52 0.53 -12.41
N ASP A 331 16.71 -0.77 -12.21
CA ASP A 331 15.75 -1.56 -11.43
C ASP A 331 15.77 -1.14 -9.95
N PRO A 332 14.61 -0.90 -9.30
CA PRO A 332 14.57 -0.50 -7.89
C PRO A 332 15.24 -1.49 -6.92
N ALA A 333 15.26 -2.79 -7.23
CA ALA A 333 15.99 -3.76 -6.43
C ALA A 333 17.50 -3.66 -6.62
N ALA A 334 17.97 -3.29 -7.83
CA ALA A 334 19.38 -3.00 -8.09
C ALA A 334 19.84 -1.72 -7.38
N ASP A 335 19.06 -0.64 -7.45
CA ASP A 335 19.30 0.60 -6.70
C ASP A 335 19.36 0.31 -5.19
N HIS A 336 18.40 -0.45 -4.65
CA HIS A 336 18.43 -0.84 -3.23
C HIS A 336 19.63 -1.74 -2.86
N LYS A 337 20.08 -2.62 -3.78
CA LYS A 337 21.29 -3.43 -3.57
C LYS A 337 22.54 -2.53 -3.52
N GLN A 338 22.62 -1.52 -4.39
CA GLN A 338 23.73 -0.55 -4.39
C GLN A 338 23.73 0.28 -3.10
N TRP A 339 22.56 0.74 -2.63
CA TRP A 339 22.42 1.40 -1.33
C TRP A 339 23.00 0.57 -0.18
N LYS A 340 22.64 -0.72 -0.12
CA LYS A 340 23.19 -1.64 0.89
C LYS A 340 24.71 -1.81 0.76
N GLY A 341 25.25 -1.74 -0.45
CA GLY A 341 26.69 -1.73 -0.68
C GLY A 341 27.35 -0.51 -0.07
N LEU A 342 26.82 0.68 -0.35
CA LEU A 342 27.32 1.95 0.18
C LEU A 342 27.27 2.01 1.71
N CYS A 343 26.18 1.54 2.34
CA CYS A 343 26.09 1.52 3.80
C CYS A 343 27.21 0.65 4.41
N ARG A 344 27.48 -0.52 3.83
CA ARG A 344 28.56 -1.39 4.30
C ARG A 344 29.94 -0.76 4.12
N GLU A 345 30.17 -0.10 2.98
CA GLU A 345 31.43 0.60 2.70
C GLU A 345 31.64 1.79 3.65
N ALA A 346 30.57 2.50 3.98
CA ALA A 346 30.56 3.60 4.93
C ALA A 346 30.63 3.16 6.40
N GLY A 347 30.49 1.87 6.71
CA GLY A 347 30.45 1.36 8.09
C GLY A 347 29.16 1.71 8.83
N VAL A 348 28.05 1.90 8.10
CA VAL A 348 26.74 2.29 8.65
C VAL A 348 25.79 1.09 8.68
N ASP A 349 25.27 0.78 9.87
CA ASP A 349 24.42 -0.39 10.09
C ASP A 349 22.95 -0.16 9.70
N GLU A 350 22.40 -1.09 8.92
CA GLU A 350 20.97 -1.29 8.60
C GLU A 350 20.10 -0.09 8.20
N ALA A 351 20.69 1.04 7.80
CA ALA A 351 19.92 2.18 7.30
C ALA A 351 19.11 1.82 6.06
N ARG A 352 17.80 2.05 6.08
CA ARG A 352 16.95 1.87 4.91
C ARG A 352 17.11 3.06 3.99
N LEU A 353 16.96 2.83 2.70
CA LEU A 353 16.97 3.91 1.71
C LEU A 353 15.83 4.94 1.95
N HIS A 354 14.74 4.54 2.61
CA HIS A 354 13.69 5.47 3.05
C HIS A 354 14.15 6.35 4.22
N ASP A 355 15.12 5.94 5.03
CA ASP A 355 15.56 6.68 6.21
C ASP A 355 16.30 7.97 5.82
N GLY A 356 16.88 8.04 4.62
CA GLY A 356 17.42 9.29 4.06
C GLY A 356 16.39 10.43 4.00
N ARG A 357 15.11 10.10 3.81
CA ARG A 357 14.01 11.06 3.89
C ARG A 357 13.76 11.55 5.32
N HIS A 358 13.97 10.68 6.30
CA HIS A 358 13.86 11.04 7.71
C HIS A 358 15.00 11.96 8.11
N THR A 359 16.23 11.64 7.71
CA THR A 359 17.40 12.49 7.94
C THR A 359 17.23 13.87 7.30
N ALA A 360 16.80 13.96 6.04
CA ALA A 360 16.54 15.23 5.37
C ALA A 360 15.52 16.09 6.15
N GLY A 361 14.40 15.49 6.56
CA GLY A 361 13.35 16.18 7.31
C GLY A 361 13.81 16.67 8.68
N SER A 362 14.43 15.80 9.47
CA SER A 362 14.96 16.14 10.79
C SER A 362 16.05 17.20 10.71
N MET A 363 16.92 17.14 9.70
CA MET A 363 18.00 18.11 9.52
C MET A 363 17.47 19.48 9.09
N MET A 364 16.51 19.55 8.17
CA MET A 364 15.86 20.82 7.80
C MET A 364 15.22 21.50 9.02
N LEU A 365 14.50 20.73 9.86
CA LEU A 365 13.93 21.25 11.10
C LEU A 365 15.02 21.71 12.08
N ALA A 366 16.10 20.94 12.25
CA ALA A 366 17.22 21.30 13.13
C ALA A 366 17.95 22.57 12.67
N LEU A 367 17.96 22.84 11.35
CA LEU A 367 18.51 24.06 10.75
C LEU A 367 17.52 25.23 10.76
N GLY A 368 16.34 25.07 11.37
CA GLY A 368 15.38 26.15 11.58
C GLY A 368 14.32 26.30 10.50
N ALA A 369 14.22 25.37 9.54
CA ALA A 369 13.08 25.37 8.60
C ALA A 369 11.78 25.09 9.35
N ASP A 370 10.70 25.78 8.97
CA ASP A 370 9.40 25.53 9.56
C ASP A 370 8.78 24.21 9.06
N ILE A 371 7.86 23.66 9.85
CA ILE A 371 7.23 22.36 9.56
C ILE A 371 6.47 22.33 8.22
N SER A 372 5.94 23.46 7.76
CA SER A 372 5.18 23.55 6.51
C SER A 372 6.11 23.50 5.30
N THR A 373 7.27 24.17 5.37
CA THR A 373 8.33 24.06 4.36
C THR A 373 8.86 22.63 4.26
N VAL A 374 9.13 21.98 5.40
CA VAL A 374 9.57 20.57 5.42
C VAL A 374 8.48 19.64 4.87
N GLN A 375 7.21 19.90 5.21
CA GLN A 375 6.07 19.15 4.67
C GLN A 375 5.97 19.26 3.14
N GLU A 376 6.18 20.46 2.60
CA GLU A 376 6.14 20.75 1.16
C GLU A 376 7.30 20.09 0.42
N VAL A 377 8.54 20.32 0.86
CA VAL A 377 9.76 19.76 0.24
C VAL A 377 9.71 18.23 0.22
N LEU A 378 9.29 17.61 1.31
CA LEU A 378 9.15 16.16 1.36
C LEU A 378 7.91 15.71 0.57
N GLY A 379 6.83 16.49 0.53
CA GLY A 379 5.55 16.10 -0.09
C GLY A 379 4.76 15.14 0.79
N HIS A 380 4.56 15.51 2.07
CA HIS A 380 3.65 14.80 2.98
C HIS A 380 2.23 15.35 2.85
N SER A 381 1.27 14.46 2.54
CA SER A 381 -0.15 14.82 2.45
C SER A 381 -0.80 15.07 3.82
N ASP A 382 -0.17 14.61 4.91
CA ASP A 382 -0.63 14.80 6.29
C ASP A 382 0.55 15.26 7.17
N VAL A 383 0.36 16.40 7.83
CA VAL A 383 1.34 17.03 8.74
C VAL A 383 1.73 16.11 9.90
N ARG A 384 0.87 15.16 10.30
CA ARG A 384 1.19 14.16 11.34
C ARG A 384 2.41 13.33 10.98
N THR A 385 2.64 13.09 9.69
CA THR A 385 3.84 12.42 9.19
C THR A 385 5.09 13.26 9.48
N THR A 386 5.00 14.56 9.28
CA THR A 386 6.11 15.50 9.51
C THR A 386 6.37 15.76 11.00
N ARG A 387 5.33 15.71 11.85
CA ARG A 387 5.48 15.86 13.31
C ARG A 387 6.40 14.81 13.93
N GLY A 388 6.52 13.63 13.33
CA GLY A 388 7.45 12.60 13.78
C GLY A 388 8.92 13.04 13.75
N TYR A 389 9.28 14.02 12.91
CA TYR A 389 10.67 14.53 12.80
C TYR A 389 11.03 15.54 13.90
N VAL A 390 10.05 16.15 14.57
CA VAL A 390 10.29 17.23 15.55
C VAL A 390 11.10 16.72 16.75
N HIS A 391 10.81 15.50 17.21
CA HIS A 391 11.52 14.90 18.33
C HIS A 391 12.99 14.64 18.00
N VAL A 392 13.26 14.03 16.84
CA VAL A 392 14.63 13.78 16.36
C VAL A 392 15.38 15.09 16.15
N ALA A 393 14.77 16.08 15.52
CA ALA A 393 15.38 17.40 15.31
C ALA A 393 15.77 18.07 16.65
N SER A 394 14.94 17.90 17.69
CA SER A 394 15.22 18.43 19.03
C SER A 394 16.43 17.74 19.68
N GLU A 395 16.61 16.43 19.49
CA GLU A 395 17.79 15.70 19.96
C GLU A 395 19.06 16.11 19.20
N MET A 396 18.97 16.25 17.88
CA MET A 396 20.07 16.74 17.05
C MET A 396 20.50 18.15 17.47
N ALA A 397 19.54 19.06 17.71
CA ALA A 397 19.81 20.41 18.18
C ALA A 397 20.49 20.41 19.57
N ARG A 398 20.07 19.52 20.47
CA ARG A 398 20.70 19.34 21.79
C ARG A 398 22.15 18.85 21.64
N ALA A 399 22.39 17.84 20.82
CA ALA A 399 23.74 17.31 20.57
C ALA A 399 24.67 18.33 19.91
N ALA A 400 24.15 19.16 18.99
CA ALA A 400 24.89 20.27 18.40
C ALA A 400 25.25 21.34 19.44
N THR A 401 24.29 21.72 20.29
CA THR A 401 24.50 22.69 21.37
C THR A 401 25.54 22.20 22.39
N GLN A 402 25.53 20.91 22.73
CA GLN A 402 26.53 20.31 23.61
C GLN A 402 27.92 20.30 22.97
N ARG A 403 28.05 19.97 21.68
CA ARG A 403 29.33 20.04 20.96
C ARG A 403 29.86 21.47 20.88
N MET A 404 28.99 22.44 20.60
CA MET A 404 29.33 23.86 20.64
C MET A 404 29.78 24.29 22.04
N GLY A 405 29.06 23.86 23.09
CA GLY A 405 29.44 24.12 24.47
C GLY A 405 30.80 23.52 24.84
N ALA A 406 31.09 22.29 24.43
CA ALA A 406 32.38 21.65 24.63
C ALA A 406 33.50 22.38 23.87
N ALA A 407 33.27 22.81 22.63
CA ALA A 407 34.25 23.52 21.83
C ALA A 407 34.54 24.95 22.36
N LEU A 408 33.50 25.67 22.80
CA LEU A 408 33.64 27.04 23.29
C LEU A 408 34.11 27.12 24.75
N PHE A 409 33.67 26.19 25.61
CA PHE A 409 33.88 26.27 27.05
C PHE A 409 34.76 25.15 27.62
N GLY A 410 35.05 24.09 26.86
CA GLY A 410 35.81 22.91 27.32
C GLY A 410 37.27 23.21 27.69
N ASN A 411 37.90 24.19 27.02
CA ASN A 411 39.27 24.61 27.33
C ASN A 411 39.38 25.72 28.41
N GLN A 412 38.28 26.37 28.81
CA GLN A 412 38.34 27.47 29.79
C GLN A 412 37.97 27.04 31.22
N MET A 413 37.25 25.94 31.41
CA MET A 413 36.78 25.51 32.75
C MET A 413 37.77 24.58 33.50
N HIS A 414 38.73 23.95 32.83
CA HIS A 414 39.75 23.11 33.50
C HIS A 414 40.88 23.92 34.16
N GLY A 415 40.99 25.23 33.88
CA GLY A 415 42.05 26.10 34.40
C GLY A 415 41.68 26.94 35.63
N LYS A 416 40.47 26.82 36.19
CA LYS A 416 39.98 27.69 37.29
C LYS A 416 39.40 26.96 38.51
N LEU A 417 39.86 25.73 38.77
CA LEU A 417 39.52 25.00 40.01
C LEU A 417 40.74 24.76 40.94
N HIS A 418 41.89 25.36 40.62
CA HIS A 418 43.09 25.35 41.48
C HIS A 418 43.68 26.77 41.62
N GLY A 419 42.90 27.67 42.21
CA GLY A 419 43.35 29.01 42.60
C GLY A 419 42.70 29.43 43.90
#